data_AF-A0A969N8J4-F1
#
_entry.id   AF-A0A969N8J4-F1
#
_cell.length_a   1.000
_cell.length_b   1.000
_cell.length_c   1.000
_cell.angle_alpha   90.00
_cell.angle_beta   90.00
_cell.angle_gamma   90.00
#
_symmetry.space_group_name_H-M   'P 1'
#
loop_
_entity.id
_entity.type
_entity.pdbx_description
1 polymer ?
#
loop_
_entity_poly.entity_id
_entity_poly.type
_entity_poly.pdbx_seq_one_letter_code
_entity_poly.pdbx_strand_id
1 'polypeptide(L)'
;MASRRHFLMSTSAATAAGWLSQSSGYWMAQGNGPETSSIRLGYIPIVESASLIVAKEKGFFDTHGMTGVEVLKQANWAAARDNVVIGSQGGGIDGGQWQMPMPHLIHAGIITNGNPVPMAVLCQLNTQGNGIAIAKIHEGQGLGLDISEAADYIKSFSETNGRRFKAAHTFPNVNQDFWIRYWFAAGGIDPDNRPLA
;
A
#
# COMPACT_ATOMS: atom_id res chain seq x y z
N MET A 1 26.54 65.28 -9.35
CA MET A 1 26.85 64.04 -8.58
C MET A 1 25.54 63.33 -8.27
N ALA A 2 25.18 62.30 -9.02
CA ALA A 2 24.01 61.48 -8.71
C ALA A 2 24.38 60.49 -7.59
N SER A 3 23.65 60.52 -6.47
CA SER A 3 23.91 59.68 -5.31
C SER A 3 23.57 58.21 -5.59
N ARG A 4 24.42 57.28 -5.12
CA ARG A 4 24.24 55.81 -5.22
C ARG A 4 22.85 55.32 -4.78
N ARG A 5 22.13 56.08 -3.95
CA ARG A 5 20.75 55.80 -3.52
C ARG A 5 19.73 55.90 -4.66
N HIS A 6 19.94 56.78 -5.64
CA HIS A 6 19.02 56.98 -6.76
C HIS A 6 19.15 55.86 -7.80
N PHE A 7 20.35 55.31 -7.99
CA PHE A 7 20.62 54.18 -8.89
C PHE A 7 19.97 52.87 -8.40
N LEU A 8 19.94 52.65 -7.08
CA LEU A 8 19.28 51.49 -6.47
C LEU A 8 17.75 51.60 -6.50
N MET A 9 17.17 52.80 -6.39
CA MET A 9 15.73 52.99 -6.53
C MET A 9 15.23 52.85 -7.98
N SER A 10 16.05 53.22 -8.97
CA SER A 10 15.69 53.06 -10.40
C SER A 10 15.78 51.62 -10.91
N THR A 11 16.56 50.74 -10.26
CA THR A 11 16.69 49.32 -10.66
C THR A 11 15.58 48.42 -10.12
N SER A 12 14.91 48.83 -9.04
CA SER A 12 13.75 48.10 -8.46
C SER A 12 12.44 48.26 -9.24
N ALA A 13 12.29 49.30 -10.06
CA ALA A 13 11.06 49.52 -10.83
C ALA A 13 11.05 48.81 -12.21
N ALA A 14 12.23 48.60 -12.81
CA ALA A 14 12.34 47.96 -14.13
C ALA A 14 12.40 46.42 -14.09
N THR A 15 12.67 45.83 -12.92
CA THR A 15 12.73 44.37 -12.75
C THR A 15 11.39 43.75 -12.36
N ALA A 16 10.41 44.53 -11.88
CA ALA A 16 9.09 43.97 -11.54
C ALA A 16 8.20 43.68 -12.76
N ALA A 17 8.42 44.34 -13.90
CA ALA A 17 7.56 44.20 -15.09
C ALA A 17 7.98 43.09 -16.07
N GLY A 18 9.19 42.54 -15.93
CA GLY A 18 9.73 41.49 -16.82
C GLY A 18 9.45 40.06 -16.38
N TRP A 19 9.02 39.84 -15.13
CA TRP A 19 8.70 38.50 -14.59
C TRP A 19 7.21 38.16 -14.61
N LEU A 20 6.34 39.14 -14.90
CA LEU A 20 4.90 38.95 -14.97
C LEU A 20 4.39 38.56 -16.38
N SER A 21 5.28 38.41 -17.36
CA SER A 21 4.93 38.22 -18.77
C SER A 21 5.41 36.88 -19.38
N GLN A 22 5.96 35.96 -18.59
CA GLN A 22 6.34 34.61 -19.04
C GLN A 22 5.39 33.47 -18.57
N SER A 23 4.26 33.78 -17.94
CA SER A 23 3.20 32.78 -17.69
C SER A 23 2.16 32.70 -18.81
N SER A 24 2.47 33.21 -20.01
CA SER A 24 1.64 33.05 -21.22
C SER A 24 1.78 31.65 -21.84
N GLY A 25 2.02 30.64 -21.03
CA GLY A 25 1.69 29.25 -21.35
C GLY A 25 0.28 29.01 -20.81
N TYR A 26 -0.72 29.51 -21.53
CA TYR A 26 -2.09 29.04 -21.37
C TYR A 26 -2.03 27.52 -21.50
N TRP A 27 -2.17 26.80 -20.39
CA TRP A 27 -2.55 25.40 -20.46
C TRP A 27 -3.92 25.40 -21.13
N MET A 28 -3.88 25.05 -22.41
CA MET A 28 -5.02 24.77 -23.26
C MET A 28 -6.05 24.00 -22.41
N ALA A 29 -7.31 24.43 -22.50
CA ALA A 29 -8.44 23.77 -21.86
C ALA A 29 -8.23 22.25 -21.87
N GLN A 30 -8.05 21.65 -20.69
CA GLN A 30 -8.17 20.21 -20.57
C GLN A 30 -9.53 19.85 -21.18
N GLY A 31 -9.52 18.91 -22.13
CA GLY A 31 -10.77 18.30 -22.58
C GLY A 31 -11.56 17.80 -21.36
N ASN A 32 -12.88 17.68 -21.49
CA ASN A 32 -13.79 17.27 -20.41
C ASN A 32 -13.59 15.80 -19.92
N GLY A 33 -12.38 15.23 -19.95
CA GLY A 33 -12.11 13.82 -19.63
C GLY A 33 -10.65 13.56 -19.24
N PRO A 34 -10.32 12.31 -18.85
CA PRO A 34 -9.00 11.94 -18.38
C PRO A 34 -7.94 12.01 -19.49
N GLU A 35 -6.68 12.23 -19.14
CA GLU A 35 -5.55 12.29 -20.08
C GLU A 35 -5.33 10.95 -20.81
N THR A 36 -5.71 9.84 -20.18
CA THR A 36 -5.76 8.49 -20.73
C THR A 36 -6.99 7.77 -20.20
N SER A 37 -7.61 6.91 -21.00
CA SER A 37 -8.72 6.07 -20.56
C SER A 37 -8.27 4.72 -19.99
N SER A 38 -6.98 4.39 -20.05
CA SER A 38 -6.43 3.06 -19.71
C SER A 38 -5.51 3.10 -18.50
N ILE A 39 -5.62 2.06 -17.65
CA ILE A 39 -4.76 1.79 -16.51
C ILE A 39 -4.87 0.30 -16.13
N ARG A 40 -3.77 -0.32 -15.70
CA ARG A 40 -3.73 -1.72 -15.26
C ARG A 40 -3.66 -1.80 -13.74
N LEU A 41 -4.73 -2.26 -13.10
CA LEU A 41 -4.88 -2.33 -11.65
C LEU A 41 -4.79 -3.78 -11.16
N GLY A 42 -3.81 -4.09 -10.31
CA GLY A 42 -3.68 -5.41 -9.68
C GLY A 42 -4.65 -5.64 -8.52
N TYR A 43 -5.15 -6.86 -8.36
CA TYR A 43 -5.90 -7.30 -7.18
C TYR A 43 -5.53 -8.70 -6.70
N ILE A 44 -5.74 -8.98 -5.42
CA ILE A 44 -5.66 -10.32 -4.82
C ILE A 44 -7.09 -10.84 -4.62
N PRO A 45 -7.40 -12.13 -4.89
CA PRO A 45 -8.77 -12.66 -4.85
C PRO A 45 -9.30 -12.86 -3.41
N ILE A 46 -9.50 -11.73 -2.72
CA ILE A 46 -10.07 -11.59 -1.37
C ILE A 46 -11.07 -10.42 -1.37
N VAL A 47 -11.90 -10.31 -0.33
CA VAL A 47 -13.03 -9.35 -0.27
C VAL A 47 -12.60 -7.89 -0.38
N GLU A 48 -11.37 -7.56 0.00
CA GLU A 48 -10.79 -6.22 -0.12
C GLU A 48 -10.65 -5.73 -1.57
N SER A 49 -10.72 -6.63 -2.55
CA SER A 49 -10.69 -6.29 -3.99
C SER A 49 -12.05 -5.85 -4.55
N ALA A 50 -13.13 -5.98 -3.77
CA ALA A 50 -14.49 -5.85 -4.29
C ALA A 50 -14.76 -4.51 -4.97
N SER A 51 -14.25 -3.39 -4.43
CA SER A 51 -14.46 -2.06 -5.01
C SER A 51 -13.86 -1.93 -6.41
N LEU A 52 -12.66 -2.47 -6.66
CA LEU A 52 -12.03 -2.45 -7.98
C LEU A 52 -12.82 -3.29 -9.00
N ILE A 53 -13.23 -4.50 -8.60
CA ILE A 53 -13.98 -5.42 -9.45
C ILE A 53 -15.35 -4.85 -9.77
N VAL A 54 -16.09 -4.38 -8.77
CA VAL A 54 -17.42 -3.77 -8.95
C VAL A 54 -17.33 -2.51 -9.80
N ALA A 55 -16.29 -1.68 -9.61
CA ALA A 55 -16.10 -0.49 -10.44
C ALA A 55 -15.95 -0.81 -11.93
N LYS A 56 -15.26 -1.91 -12.26
CA LYS A 56 -15.14 -2.39 -13.65
C LYS A 56 -16.43 -3.02 -14.16
N GLU A 57 -16.96 -4.01 -13.45
CA GLU A 57 -18.11 -4.82 -13.92
C GLU A 57 -19.44 -4.05 -13.94
N LYS A 58 -19.56 -2.98 -13.15
CA LYS A 58 -20.75 -2.12 -13.15
C LYS A 58 -20.60 -0.85 -13.99
N GLY A 59 -19.49 -0.70 -14.72
CA GLY A 59 -19.27 0.46 -15.61
C GLY A 59 -19.07 1.79 -14.86
N PHE A 60 -18.70 1.76 -13.58
CA PHE A 60 -18.41 2.99 -12.84
C PHE A 60 -17.15 3.68 -13.38
N PHE A 61 -16.11 2.91 -13.78
CA PHE A 61 -14.95 3.49 -14.46
C PHE A 61 -15.33 4.16 -15.79
N ASP A 62 -16.15 3.50 -16.60
CA ASP A 62 -16.58 3.99 -17.92
C ASP A 62 -17.39 5.29 -17.79
N THR A 63 -18.24 5.39 -16.75
CA THR A 63 -19.01 6.60 -16.43
C THR A 63 -18.11 7.83 -16.17
N HIS A 64 -16.86 7.60 -15.77
CA HIS A 64 -15.85 8.63 -15.53
C HIS A 64 -14.79 8.72 -16.65
N GLY A 65 -15.05 8.14 -17.83
CA GLY A 65 -14.15 8.22 -18.99
C GLY A 65 -12.99 7.21 -18.99
N MET A 66 -12.90 6.32 -18.01
CA MET A 66 -11.84 5.33 -17.86
C MET A 66 -12.21 3.98 -18.51
N THR A 67 -12.51 4.00 -19.80
CA THR A 67 -13.04 2.83 -20.53
C THR A 67 -12.05 1.69 -20.73
N GLY A 68 -10.74 1.97 -20.62
CA GLY A 68 -9.63 1.04 -20.84
C GLY A 68 -9.05 0.43 -19.56
N VAL A 69 -9.76 0.49 -18.43
CA VAL A 69 -9.25 -0.09 -17.16
C VAL A 69 -9.17 -1.61 -17.25
N GLU A 70 -8.03 -2.19 -16.91
CA GLU A 70 -7.84 -3.62 -16.69
C GLU A 70 -7.75 -3.92 -15.19
N VAL A 71 -8.54 -4.88 -14.69
CA VAL A 71 -8.48 -5.35 -13.30
C VAL A 71 -7.89 -6.76 -13.26
N LEU A 72 -6.61 -6.85 -12.92
CA LEU A 72 -5.76 -8.01 -13.16
C LEU A 72 -5.46 -8.78 -11.87
N LYS A 73 -5.78 -10.08 -11.85
CA LYS A 73 -5.48 -10.95 -10.71
C LYS A 73 -3.97 -11.12 -10.55
N GLN A 74 -3.48 -10.90 -9.34
CA GLN A 74 -2.10 -11.14 -8.95
C GLN A 74 -1.99 -12.51 -8.26
N ALA A 75 -0.89 -13.22 -8.49
CA ALA A 75 -0.70 -14.58 -7.93
C ALA A 75 -0.55 -14.57 -6.40
N ASN A 76 0.17 -13.56 -5.87
CA ASN A 76 0.41 -13.32 -4.45
C ASN A 76 0.96 -11.90 -4.28
N TRP A 77 1.20 -11.47 -3.04
CA TRP A 77 1.70 -10.11 -2.74
C TRP A 77 3.11 -9.83 -3.28
N ALA A 78 3.97 -10.84 -3.38
CA ALA A 78 5.30 -10.68 -3.99
C ALA A 78 5.18 -10.42 -5.50
N ALA A 79 4.33 -11.18 -6.21
CA ALA A 79 4.06 -10.95 -7.62
C ALA A 79 3.40 -9.58 -7.86
N ALA A 80 2.48 -9.15 -6.99
CA ALA A 80 1.89 -7.81 -7.07
C ALA A 80 2.97 -6.72 -6.96
N ARG A 81 3.85 -6.82 -5.96
CA ARG A 81 5.01 -5.93 -5.80
C ARG A 81 5.89 -5.92 -7.05
N ASP A 82 6.24 -7.09 -7.57
CA ASP A 82 7.14 -7.17 -8.73
C ASP A 82 6.48 -6.56 -9.98
N ASN A 83 5.19 -6.81 -10.19
CA ASN A 83 4.45 -6.24 -11.31
C ASN A 83 4.29 -4.72 -11.23
N VAL A 84 4.13 -4.13 -10.04
CA VAL A 84 4.08 -2.66 -9.95
C VAL A 84 5.46 -2.03 -10.14
N VAL A 85 6.52 -2.73 -9.74
CA VAL A 85 7.90 -2.29 -10.00
C VAL A 85 8.23 -2.34 -11.49
N ILE A 86 7.74 -3.36 -12.20
CA ILE A 86 7.87 -3.49 -13.67
C ILE A 86 7.07 -2.40 -14.39
N GLY A 87 5.90 -2.02 -13.87
CA GLY A 87 5.00 -1.04 -14.50
C GLY A 87 4.27 -1.59 -15.73
N SER A 88 3.18 -0.95 -16.15
CA SER A 88 2.38 -1.43 -17.29
C SER A 88 3.16 -1.48 -18.61
N GLN A 89 4.07 -0.54 -18.85
CA GLN A 89 4.93 -0.50 -20.03
C GLN A 89 5.84 -1.74 -20.13
N GLY A 90 6.25 -2.31 -19.00
CA GLY A 90 7.02 -3.55 -18.91
C GLY A 90 6.16 -4.82 -18.85
N GLY A 91 4.83 -4.72 -19.01
CA GLY A 91 3.89 -5.83 -18.90
C GLY A 91 3.34 -6.07 -17.50
N GLY A 92 3.72 -5.26 -16.51
CA GLY A 92 3.23 -5.29 -15.13
C GLY A 92 1.93 -4.48 -14.91
N ILE A 93 1.80 -3.84 -13.75
CA ILE A 93 0.62 -3.04 -13.35
C ILE A 93 1.04 -1.60 -13.01
N ASP A 94 0.10 -0.66 -13.12
CA ASP A 94 0.31 0.75 -12.75
C ASP A 94 0.04 1.02 -11.26
N GLY A 95 -0.75 0.15 -10.63
CA GLY A 95 -1.19 0.28 -9.25
C GLY A 95 -2.22 -0.79 -8.91
N GLY A 96 -3.04 -0.56 -7.88
CA GLY A 96 -4.10 -1.49 -7.50
C GLY A 96 -4.35 -1.58 -6.00
N GLN A 97 -4.78 -2.76 -5.56
CA GLN A 97 -5.01 -3.10 -4.16
C GLN A 97 -3.69 -3.41 -3.44
N TRP A 98 -3.53 -2.91 -2.21
CA TRP A 98 -2.33 -3.12 -1.40
C TRP A 98 -2.65 -3.38 0.08
N GLN A 99 -1.84 -4.23 0.72
CA GLN A 99 -1.71 -4.18 2.18
C GLN A 99 -0.80 -3.00 2.55
N MET A 100 -1.05 -2.39 3.71
CA MET A 100 -0.23 -1.31 4.23
C MET A 100 0.92 -1.86 5.06
N PRO A 101 2.10 -1.22 5.03
CA PRO A 101 2.45 -0.02 4.27
C PRO A 101 3.16 -0.33 2.93
N MET A 102 2.80 -1.38 2.17
CA MET A 102 3.52 -1.76 0.93
C MET A 102 3.80 -0.57 -0.03
N PRO A 103 2.84 0.35 -0.31
CA PRO A 103 3.13 1.49 -1.18
C PRO A 103 4.30 2.35 -0.69
N HIS A 104 4.45 2.55 0.63
CA HIS A 104 5.55 3.30 1.23
C HIS A 104 6.87 2.52 1.16
N LEU A 105 6.81 1.21 1.39
CA LEU A 105 7.98 0.34 1.31
C LEU A 105 8.52 0.23 -0.11
N ILE A 106 7.64 0.21 -1.11
CA ILE A 106 7.99 0.22 -2.54
C ILE A 106 8.52 1.60 -2.94
N HIS A 107 7.87 2.67 -2.50
CA HIS A 107 8.31 4.06 -2.70
C HIS A 107 9.76 4.25 -2.23
N ALA A 108 10.08 3.75 -1.04
CA ALA A 108 11.42 3.88 -0.45
C ALA A 108 12.43 2.81 -0.93
N GLY A 109 12.02 1.87 -1.78
CA GLY A 109 12.91 0.80 -2.26
C GLY A 109 13.18 -0.34 -1.27
N ILE A 110 12.51 -0.35 -0.11
CA ILE A 110 12.81 -1.25 1.03
C ILE A 110 12.51 -2.72 0.69
N ILE A 111 11.36 -2.99 0.04
CA ILE A 111 10.96 -4.37 -0.30
C ILE A 111 11.26 -4.75 -1.75
N THR A 112 11.97 -3.89 -2.48
CA THR A 112 12.24 -3.99 -3.93
C THR A 112 13.74 -4.00 -4.23
N ASN A 113 14.56 -4.48 -3.27
CA ASN A 113 16.01 -4.58 -3.40
C ASN A 113 16.69 -3.25 -3.75
N GLY A 114 16.25 -2.14 -3.13
CA GLY A 114 16.82 -0.83 -3.34
C GLY A 114 16.38 -0.13 -4.64
N ASN A 115 15.37 -0.66 -5.34
CA ASN A 115 14.77 -0.01 -6.50
C ASN A 115 13.53 0.82 -6.09
N PRO A 116 13.67 2.13 -5.79
CA PRO A 116 12.54 2.96 -5.37
C PRO A 116 11.59 3.22 -6.54
N VAL A 117 10.31 2.90 -6.35
CA VAL A 117 9.24 3.20 -7.31
C VAL A 117 8.20 4.05 -6.60
N PRO A 118 8.16 5.37 -6.83
CA PRO A 118 7.25 6.26 -6.12
C PRO A 118 5.79 5.85 -6.30
N MET A 119 5.10 5.62 -5.19
CA MET A 119 3.67 5.31 -5.15
C MET A 119 2.91 6.35 -4.31
N ALA A 120 1.62 6.52 -4.61
CA ALA A 120 0.68 7.32 -3.84
C ALA A 120 -0.45 6.45 -3.29
N VAL A 121 -0.84 6.69 -2.04
CA VAL A 121 -2.05 6.10 -1.44
C VAL A 121 -3.22 7.03 -1.72
N LEU A 122 -4.20 6.56 -2.48
CA LEU A 122 -5.33 7.38 -2.93
C LEU A 122 -6.57 7.23 -2.05
N CYS A 123 -6.89 6.00 -1.64
CA CYS A 123 -8.04 5.71 -0.81
C CYS A 123 -7.87 4.40 -0.05
N GLN A 124 -8.67 4.23 1.00
CA GLN A 124 -8.86 2.95 1.67
C GLN A 124 -9.98 2.17 0.97
N LEU A 125 -9.72 0.92 0.57
CA LEU A 125 -10.71 0.10 -0.13
C LEU A 125 -11.73 -0.54 0.81
N ASN A 126 -11.31 -0.91 2.02
CA ASN A 126 -12.19 -1.53 3.01
C ASN A 126 -11.68 -1.38 4.45
N THR A 127 -12.54 -1.73 5.39
CA THR A 127 -12.19 -2.08 6.78
C THR A 127 -12.74 -3.47 7.09
N GLN A 128 -12.20 -4.15 8.10
CA GLN A 128 -12.60 -5.50 8.54
C GLN A 128 -12.39 -6.59 7.47
N GLY A 129 -13.22 -7.64 7.47
CA GLY A 129 -13.14 -8.76 6.51
C GLY A 129 -11.94 -9.70 6.69
N ASN A 130 -11.11 -9.47 7.71
CA ASN A 130 -9.96 -10.28 8.08
C ASN A 130 -10.21 -10.99 9.42
N GLY A 131 -9.50 -12.09 9.67
CA GLY A 131 -9.57 -12.83 10.92
C GLY A 131 -8.36 -13.72 11.15
N ILE A 132 -8.21 -14.21 12.38
CA ILE A 132 -7.19 -15.18 12.78
C ILE A 132 -7.87 -16.53 12.94
N ALA A 133 -7.46 -17.50 12.13
CA ALA A 133 -7.96 -18.87 12.19
C ALA A 133 -7.00 -19.74 13.00
N ILE A 134 -7.56 -20.67 13.76
CA ILE A 134 -6.81 -21.54 14.66
C ILE A 134 -7.12 -22.99 14.31
N ALA A 135 -6.10 -23.84 14.31
CA ALA A 135 -6.27 -25.25 14.02
C ALA A 135 -7.14 -25.93 15.09
N LYS A 136 -8.04 -26.82 14.66
CA LYS A 136 -9.00 -27.51 15.53
C LYS A 136 -8.35 -28.25 16.72
N ILE A 137 -7.11 -28.71 16.58
CA ILE A 137 -6.36 -29.37 17.65
C ILE A 137 -6.14 -28.51 18.89
N HIS A 138 -6.36 -27.19 18.81
CA HIS A 138 -6.23 -26.25 19.92
C HIS A 138 -7.59 -25.86 20.54
N GLU A 139 -8.69 -26.52 20.15
CA GLU A 139 -10.01 -26.30 20.71
C GLU A 139 -10.02 -26.53 22.24
N GLY A 140 -10.70 -25.67 22.99
CA GLY A 140 -10.75 -25.73 24.46
C GLY A 140 -9.51 -25.19 25.19
N GLN A 141 -8.47 -24.76 24.47
CA GLN A 141 -7.24 -24.22 25.08
C GLN A 141 -7.32 -22.71 25.40
N GLY A 142 -8.51 -22.11 25.38
CA GLY A 142 -8.68 -20.68 25.66
C GLY A 142 -8.17 -19.74 24.56
N LEU A 143 -7.94 -20.23 23.33
CA LEU A 143 -7.49 -19.40 22.22
C LEU A 143 -8.62 -18.60 21.57
N GLY A 144 -9.13 -17.59 22.29
CA GLY A 144 -10.16 -16.66 21.85
C GLY A 144 -9.61 -15.32 21.34
N LEU A 145 -10.38 -14.24 21.52
CA LEU A 145 -9.93 -12.88 21.21
C LEU A 145 -8.79 -12.44 22.14
N ASP A 146 -8.97 -12.68 23.44
CA ASP A 146 -7.91 -12.59 24.44
C ASP A 146 -7.35 -14.00 24.68
N ILE A 147 -6.03 -14.12 24.64
CA ILE A 147 -5.30 -15.39 24.84
C ILE A 147 -4.34 -15.33 26.03
N SER A 148 -4.47 -14.32 26.90
CA SER A 148 -3.64 -14.16 28.10
C SER A 148 -3.62 -15.44 28.96
N GLU A 149 -4.78 -16.03 29.21
CA GLU A 149 -4.93 -17.30 29.96
C GLU A 149 -4.35 -18.53 29.22
N ALA A 150 -4.10 -18.43 27.92
CA ALA A 150 -3.54 -19.47 27.09
C ALA A 150 -2.05 -19.25 26.75
N ALA A 151 -1.42 -18.21 27.33
CA ALA A 151 -0.05 -17.85 27.03
C ALA A 151 0.94 -18.99 27.34
N ASP A 152 0.76 -19.65 28.48
CA ASP A 152 1.63 -20.75 28.91
C ASP A 152 1.47 -21.99 28.04
N TYR A 153 0.27 -22.25 27.51
CA TYR A 153 0.03 -23.32 26.54
C TYR A 153 0.83 -23.09 25.25
N ILE A 154 0.84 -21.86 24.75
CA ILE A 154 1.58 -21.49 23.53
C ILE A 154 3.09 -21.51 23.77
N LYS A 155 3.56 -20.97 24.91
CA LYS A 155 4.99 -20.91 25.26
C LYS A 155 5.60 -22.30 25.48
N SER A 156 4.86 -23.19 26.14
CA SER A 156 5.31 -24.56 26.43
C SER A 156 5.08 -25.54 25.26
N PHE A 157 4.56 -25.08 24.12
CA PHE A 157 4.18 -25.95 23.00
C PHE A 157 5.36 -26.77 22.45
N SER A 158 6.58 -26.20 22.45
CA SER A 158 7.78 -26.93 22.00
C SER A 158 8.12 -28.12 22.88
N GLU A 159 7.95 -27.98 24.19
CA GLU A 159 8.25 -29.02 25.18
C GLU A 159 7.15 -30.09 25.20
N THR A 160 5.90 -29.66 25.10
CA THR A 160 4.73 -30.55 25.23
C THR A 160 4.34 -31.26 23.94
N ASN A 161 4.61 -30.67 22.77
CA ASN A 161 4.17 -31.17 21.45
C ASN A 161 5.32 -31.43 20.46
N GLY A 162 6.58 -31.28 20.89
CA GLY A 162 7.77 -31.56 20.07
C GLY A 162 7.99 -30.60 18.89
N ARG A 163 7.27 -29.47 18.86
CA ARG A 163 7.41 -28.41 17.86
C ARG A 163 6.95 -27.09 18.43
N ARG A 164 7.38 -25.97 17.85
CA ARG A 164 6.84 -24.66 18.22
C ARG A 164 5.40 -24.47 17.75
N PHE A 165 4.68 -23.60 18.45
CA PHE A 165 3.42 -23.07 17.95
C PHE A 165 3.70 -22.36 16.63
N LYS A 166 3.01 -22.78 15.56
CA LYS A 166 3.30 -22.31 14.20
C LYS A 166 2.14 -21.46 13.72
N ALA A 167 2.46 -20.24 13.33
CA ALA A 167 1.54 -19.26 12.75
C ALA A 167 2.07 -18.79 11.39
N ALA A 168 1.20 -18.23 10.55
CA ALA A 168 1.55 -17.75 9.23
C ALA A 168 0.70 -16.54 8.83
N HIS A 169 1.25 -15.73 7.93
CA HIS A 169 0.61 -14.60 7.25
C HIS A 169 1.08 -14.59 5.78
N THR A 170 0.40 -13.85 4.89
CA THR A 170 0.67 -13.98 3.43
C THR A 170 1.85 -13.15 2.93
N PHE A 171 2.27 -12.14 3.69
CA PHE A 171 3.42 -11.28 3.36
C PHE A 171 3.94 -10.62 4.64
N PRO A 172 5.27 -10.47 4.84
CA PRO A 172 5.83 -9.87 6.06
C PRO A 172 5.72 -8.35 6.08
N ASN A 173 5.72 -7.77 7.29
CA ASN A 173 5.77 -6.33 7.56
C ASN A 173 4.56 -5.55 7.02
N VAL A 174 3.39 -6.19 6.91
CA VAL A 174 2.15 -5.60 6.39
C VAL A 174 0.93 -6.07 7.19
N ASN A 175 -0.26 -5.54 6.87
CA ASN A 175 -1.55 -5.78 7.57
C ASN A 175 -1.66 -7.12 8.33
N GLN A 176 -1.69 -8.26 7.64
CA GLN A 176 -1.93 -9.56 8.29
C GLN A 176 -0.83 -9.97 9.27
N ASP A 177 0.41 -9.58 8.99
CA ASP A 177 1.52 -9.76 9.92
C ASP A 177 1.28 -8.91 11.19
N PHE A 178 0.89 -7.64 11.04
CA PHE A 178 0.56 -6.80 12.18
C PHE A 178 -0.63 -7.33 12.99
N TRP A 179 -1.68 -7.83 12.33
CA TRP A 179 -2.87 -8.33 13.01
C TRP A 179 -2.55 -9.53 13.90
N ILE A 180 -1.83 -10.51 13.38
CA ILE A 180 -1.47 -11.70 14.16
C ILE A 180 -0.43 -11.39 15.23
N ARG A 181 0.54 -10.52 14.95
CA ARG A 181 1.53 -10.05 15.92
C ARG A 181 0.88 -9.32 17.09
N TYR A 182 -0.05 -8.42 16.79
CA TYR A 182 -0.77 -7.68 17.81
C TYR A 182 -1.60 -8.61 18.70
N TRP A 183 -2.32 -9.57 18.10
CA TRP A 183 -3.10 -10.55 18.85
C TRP A 183 -2.23 -11.42 19.78
N PHE A 184 -1.08 -11.90 19.30
CA PHE A 184 -0.11 -12.61 20.15
C PHE A 184 0.45 -11.73 21.28
N ALA A 185 0.92 -10.53 20.95
CA ALA A 185 1.55 -9.63 21.91
C ALA A 185 0.56 -9.15 22.98
N ALA A 186 -0.71 -8.90 22.61
CA ALA A 186 -1.77 -8.55 23.54
C ALA A 186 -2.03 -9.67 24.57
N GLY A 187 -1.84 -10.93 24.18
CA GLY A 187 -1.88 -12.09 25.07
C GLY A 187 -0.58 -12.40 25.79
N GLY A 188 0.43 -11.53 25.74
CA GLY A 188 1.71 -11.73 26.42
C GLY A 188 2.63 -12.78 25.76
N ILE A 189 2.44 -13.04 24.47
CA ILE A 189 3.28 -13.93 23.66
C ILE A 189 4.13 -13.07 22.71
N ASP A 190 5.45 -13.24 22.77
CA ASP A 190 6.37 -12.60 21.83
C ASP A 190 6.28 -13.30 20.46
N PRO A 191 5.83 -12.62 19.39
CA PRO A 191 5.70 -13.23 18.06
C PRO A 191 7.04 -13.45 17.34
N ASP A 192 8.13 -12.84 17.81
CA ASP A 192 9.47 -12.92 17.22
C ASP A 192 10.41 -13.87 17.95
N ASN A 193 10.15 -14.18 19.23
CA ASN A 193 11.01 -15.05 20.03
C ASN A 193 10.93 -16.51 19.56
N ARG A 194 11.56 -16.75 18.41
CA ARG A 194 11.99 -18.03 17.90
C ARG A 194 13.37 -18.26 18.51
N PRO A 195 13.56 -19.19 19.47
CA PRO A 195 14.93 -19.63 19.75
C PRO A 195 15.58 -20.00 18.41
N LEU A 196 16.76 -19.49 18.09
CA LEU A 196 17.40 -19.86 16.83
C LEU A 196 17.58 -21.39 16.84
N ALA A 197 17.07 -22.05 15.79
CA ALA A 197 17.41 -23.45 15.51
C ALA A 197 18.70 -23.45 14.71
#